data_AF-A0A3D4BP74-F1
#
_entry.id   AF-A0A3D4BP74-F1
#
_cell.length_a   1.000
_cell.length_b   1.000
_cell.length_c   1.000
_cell.angle_alpha   90.00
_cell.angle_beta   90.00
_cell.angle_gamma   90.00
#
_symmetry.space_group_name_H-M   'P 1'
#
loop_
_entity.id
_entity.type
_entity.pdbx_description
1 polymer ?
#
loop_
_entity_poly.entity_id
_entity_poly.type
_entity_poly.pdbx_seq_one_letter_code
_entity_poly.pdbx_strand_id
1 'polypeptide(L)'
;MKLILVYLTVGILLNFFGPLAKHLSIEDKHSLKENKNKSLFNKYSLIIAIRFFMTLTYPLFYINYFIRGKKPIEPISFEDKINSSLVKRLRELGKYNNTAPTENTSDEKVIEIYTLICSSFRKASKEKQEQIPANNLNTIAMKFFKVYEEFGEDFMHKHLKYELDKYLKEGLRLEYQKGISLF
;
A
#
# COMPACT_ATOMS: atom_id res chain seq x y z
N MET A 1 -21.27 23.10 -33.04
CA MET A 1 -21.28 23.88 -31.78
C MET A 1 -22.41 23.48 -30.83
N LYS A 2 -23.70 23.49 -31.26
CA LYS A 2 -24.84 23.15 -30.38
C LYS A 2 -24.79 21.75 -29.75
N LEU A 3 -24.38 20.71 -30.50
CA LEU A 3 -24.29 19.34 -29.98
C LEU A 3 -23.24 19.18 -28.87
N ILE A 4 -22.10 19.86 -28.99
CA ILE A 4 -21.02 19.83 -27.98
C ILE A 4 -21.49 20.52 -26.70
N LEU A 5 -22.18 21.66 -26.84
CA LEU A 5 -22.80 22.36 -25.70
C LEU A 5 -23.82 21.48 -24.97
N VAL A 6 -24.70 20.79 -25.72
CA VAL A 6 -25.66 19.86 -25.13
C VAL A 6 -24.95 18.71 -24.42
N TYR A 7 -23.94 18.10 -25.05
CA TYR A 7 -23.15 17.01 -24.45
C TYR A 7 -22.52 17.42 -23.11
N LEU A 8 -21.83 18.58 -23.08
CA LEU A 8 -21.21 19.08 -21.87
C LEU A 8 -22.25 19.44 -20.80
N THR A 9 -23.38 20.04 -21.19
CA THR A 9 -24.47 20.37 -20.25
C THR A 9 -25.04 19.11 -19.60
N VAL A 10 -25.28 18.06 -20.38
CA VAL A 10 -25.73 16.76 -19.85
C VAL A 10 -24.69 16.15 -18.92
N GLY A 11 -23.42 16.13 -19.33
CA GLY A 11 -22.33 15.64 -18.47
C GLY A 11 -22.25 16.37 -17.14
N ILE A 12 -22.35 17.71 -17.15
CA ILE A 12 -22.36 18.54 -15.93
C ILE A 12 -23.56 18.17 -15.04
N LEU A 13 -24.77 18.05 -15.60
CA LEU A 13 -25.95 17.66 -14.81
C LEU A 13 -25.76 16.29 -14.16
N LEU A 14 -25.20 15.32 -14.89
CA LEU A 14 -24.96 13.97 -14.37
C LEU A 14 -23.90 13.92 -13.25
N ASN A 15 -23.06 14.95 -13.09
CA ASN A 15 -22.16 15.05 -11.93
C ASN A 15 -22.90 15.28 -10.60
N PHE A 16 -24.15 15.76 -10.66
CA PHE A 16 -24.97 16.10 -9.50
C PHE A 16 -26.13 15.13 -9.28
N PHE A 17 -26.54 14.38 -10.30
CA PHE A 17 -27.66 13.44 -10.20
C PHE A 17 -27.30 12.01 -10.66
N GLY A 18 -27.95 11.02 -10.04
CA GLY A 18 -27.90 9.63 -10.46
C GLY A 18 -26.62 8.86 -10.07
N PRO A 19 -26.34 7.73 -10.74
CA PRO A 19 -25.21 6.85 -10.40
C PRO A 19 -23.84 7.52 -10.50
N LEU A 20 -23.65 8.42 -11.46
CA LEU A 20 -22.39 9.16 -11.63
C LEU A 20 -22.14 10.10 -10.44
N ALA A 21 -23.15 10.83 -9.99
CA ALA A 21 -23.03 11.68 -8.80
C ALA A 21 -22.70 10.86 -7.54
N LYS A 22 -23.30 9.68 -7.38
CA LYS A 22 -22.97 8.78 -6.27
C LYS A 22 -21.51 8.31 -6.35
N HIS A 23 -21.04 7.93 -7.53
CA HIS A 23 -19.63 7.58 -7.75
C HIS A 23 -18.69 8.73 -7.39
N LEU A 24 -18.96 9.93 -7.90
CA LEU A 24 -18.16 11.12 -7.62
C LEU A 24 -18.14 11.47 -6.12
N SER A 25 -19.25 11.25 -5.41
CA SER A 25 -19.28 11.48 -3.95
C SER A 25 -18.32 10.55 -3.18
N ILE A 26 -18.09 9.34 -3.70
CA ILE A 26 -17.14 8.38 -3.13
C ILE A 26 -15.71 8.83 -3.46
N GLU A 27 -15.44 9.17 -4.72
CA GLU A 27 -14.13 9.69 -5.17
C GLU A 27 -13.72 10.96 -4.44
N ASP A 28 -14.66 11.88 -4.21
CA ASP A 28 -14.44 13.12 -3.48
C ASP A 28 -14.05 12.83 -2.02
N LYS A 29 -14.79 11.94 -1.35
CA LYS A 29 -14.49 11.52 0.03
C LYS A 29 -13.10 10.89 0.12
N HIS A 30 -12.75 10.01 -0.81
CA HIS A 30 -11.43 9.39 -0.86
C HIS A 30 -10.34 10.43 -1.09
N SER A 31 -10.51 11.31 -2.09
CA SER A 31 -9.54 12.37 -2.43
C SER A 31 -9.29 13.30 -1.25
N LEU A 32 -10.33 13.66 -0.49
CA LEU A 32 -10.23 14.46 0.73
C LEU A 32 -9.49 13.74 1.85
N LYS A 33 -9.72 12.43 2.02
CA LYS A 33 -9.02 11.60 3.01
C LYS A 33 -7.53 11.52 2.69
N GLU A 34 -7.19 11.20 1.44
CA GLU A 34 -5.80 11.06 0.99
C GLU A 34 -5.02 12.38 1.06
N ASN A 35 -5.67 13.51 0.76
CA ASN A 35 -5.04 14.82 0.75
C ASN A 35 -5.32 15.65 2.02
N LYS A 36 -5.71 15.02 3.14
CA LYS A 36 -6.09 15.70 4.40
C LYS A 36 -5.06 16.73 4.89
N ASN A 37 -3.76 16.46 4.68
CA ASN A 37 -2.67 17.31 5.15
C ASN A 37 -2.12 18.28 4.08
N LYS A 38 -2.69 18.32 2.88
CA LYS A 38 -2.26 19.26 1.82
C LYS A 38 -3.00 20.60 1.89
N SER A 39 -2.50 21.58 1.12
CA SER A 39 -3.14 22.89 0.96
C SER A 39 -4.57 22.79 0.44
N LEU A 40 -5.42 23.77 0.77
CA LEU A 40 -6.80 23.83 0.30
C LEU A 40 -6.90 23.78 -1.23
N PHE A 41 -6.01 24.51 -1.92
CA PHE A 41 -5.94 24.48 -3.38
C PHE A 41 -5.73 23.06 -3.92
N ASN A 42 -4.77 22.32 -3.38
CA ASN A 42 -4.47 20.95 -3.84
C ASN A 42 -5.58 19.95 -3.49
N LYS A 43 -6.29 20.16 -2.37
CA LYS A 43 -7.43 19.31 -1.97
C LYS A 43 -8.57 19.39 -2.97
N TYR A 44 -8.93 20.61 -3.39
CA TYR A 44 -10.08 20.82 -4.27
C TYR A 44 -9.73 20.77 -5.77
N SER A 45 -8.49 21.07 -6.16
CA SER A 45 -8.07 21.00 -7.56
C SER A 45 -8.21 19.59 -8.15
N LEU A 46 -7.89 18.55 -7.37
CA LEU A 46 -8.06 17.16 -7.78
C LEU A 46 -9.53 16.79 -7.99
N ILE A 47 -10.41 17.19 -7.06
CA ILE A 47 -11.86 16.99 -7.18
C ILE A 47 -12.40 17.64 -8.45
N ILE A 48 -12.02 18.90 -8.70
CA ILE A 48 -12.44 19.64 -9.89
C ILE A 48 -11.95 18.93 -11.16
N ALA A 49 -10.70 18.47 -11.17
CA ALA A 49 -10.13 17.75 -12.31
C ALA A 49 -10.87 16.42 -12.58
N ILE A 50 -11.17 15.63 -11.55
CA ILE A 50 -11.92 14.37 -11.68
C ILE A 50 -13.32 14.64 -12.24
N ARG A 51 -14.04 15.64 -11.71
CA ARG A 51 -15.38 16.01 -12.17
C ARG A 51 -15.38 16.52 -13.61
N PHE A 52 -14.37 17.31 -13.98
CA PHE A 52 -14.18 17.74 -15.37
C PHE A 52 -13.92 16.55 -16.31
N PHE A 53 -13.01 15.66 -15.92
CA PHE A 53 -12.72 14.44 -16.68
C PHE A 53 -13.95 13.54 -16.85
N MET A 54 -14.73 13.34 -15.78
CA MET A 54 -15.97 12.55 -15.82
C MET A 54 -17.05 13.22 -16.66
N THR A 55 -17.11 14.55 -16.71
CA THR A 55 -17.99 15.29 -17.63
C THR A 55 -17.66 14.99 -19.09
N LEU A 56 -16.38 14.82 -19.43
CA LEU A 56 -15.96 14.46 -20.78
C LEU A 56 -16.21 12.99 -21.11
N THR A 57 -16.19 12.11 -20.11
CA THR A 57 -16.18 10.65 -20.30
C THR A 57 -17.41 9.93 -19.75
N TYR A 58 -18.47 10.65 -19.36
CA TYR A 58 -19.67 10.08 -18.74
C TYR A 58 -20.32 8.93 -19.54
N PRO A 59 -20.33 8.89 -20.90
CA PRO A 59 -20.93 7.75 -21.61
C PRO A 59 -20.19 6.45 -21.30
N LEU A 60 -18.87 6.49 -21.16
CA LEU A 60 -18.05 5.33 -20.80
C LEU A 60 -18.37 4.84 -19.38
N PHE A 61 -18.60 5.77 -18.44
CA PHE A 61 -19.06 5.42 -17.10
C PHE A 61 -20.38 4.63 -17.17
N TYR A 62 -21.37 5.13 -17.90
CA TYR A 62 -22.69 4.48 -17.98
C TYR A 62 -22.68 3.15 -18.74
N ILE A 63 -21.83 3.00 -19.77
CA ILE A 63 -21.55 1.71 -20.40
C ILE A 63 -21.03 0.71 -19.36
N ASN A 64 -20.01 1.09 -18.57
CA ASN A 64 -19.46 0.20 -17.54
C ASN A 64 -20.50 -0.12 -16.45
N TYR A 65 -21.30 0.85 -16.04
CA TYR A 65 -22.27 0.72 -14.96
C TYR A 65 -23.45 -0.21 -15.35
N PHE A 66 -24.10 0.05 -16.47
CA PHE A 66 -25.32 -0.68 -16.87
C PHE A 66 -25.04 -1.91 -17.71
N ILE A 67 -24.08 -1.87 -18.64
CA ILE A 67 -23.82 -2.99 -19.56
C ILE A 67 -22.91 -4.02 -18.89
N ARG A 68 -21.84 -3.57 -18.23
CA ARG A 68 -20.88 -4.48 -17.58
C ARG A 68 -21.21 -4.78 -16.12
N GLY A 69 -22.26 -4.17 -15.57
CA GLY A 69 -22.67 -4.34 -14.18
C GLY A 69 -21.63 -3.92 -13.15
N LYS A 70 -20.62 -3.12 -13.54
CA LYS A 70 -19.54 -2.68 -12.64
C LYS A 70 -20.00 -1.49 -11.81
N LYS A 71 -20.41 -1.75 -10.57
CA LYS A 71 -20.76 -0.70 -9.62
C LYS A 71 -19.52 0.07 -9.15
N PRO A 72 -19.66 1.35 -8.77
CA PRO A 72 -18.60 2.11 -8.11
C PRO A 72 -18.16 1.39 -6.83
N ILE A 73 -16.87 1.17 -6.69
CA ILE A 73 -16.22 0.65 -5.48
C ILE A 73 -15.39 1.79 -4.92
N GLU A 74 -15.20 1.85 -3.59
CA GLU A 74 -14.27 2.81 -3.02
C GLU A 74 -12.87 2.60 -3.60
N PRO A 75 -12.23 3.65 -4.13
CA PRO A 75 -10.85 3.55 -4.58
C PRO A 75 -9.97 3.18 -3.39
N ILE A 76 -9.10 2.19 -3.62
CA ILE A 76 -8.07 1.77 -2.66
C ILE A 76 -6.88 2.70 -2.86
N SER A 77 -6.30 3.22 -1.78
CA SER A 77 -5.13 4.08 -1.91
C SER A 77 -3.96 3.32 -2.54
N PHE A 78 -3.05 4.04 -3.19
CA PHE A 78 -1.87 3.40 -3.80
C PHE A 78 -1.02 2.68 -2.75
N GLU A 79 -0.93 3.25 -1.54
CA GLU A 79 -0.22 2.66 -0.40
C GLU A 79 -0.91 1.38 0.08
N ASP A 80 -2.24 1.38 0.23
CA ASP A 80 -2.99 0.17 0.59
C ASP A 80 -2.84 -0.95 -0.46
N LYS A 81 -2.76 -0.58 -1.74
CA LYS A 81 -2.51 -1.53 -2.83
C LYS A 81 -1.10 -2.13 -2.76
N ILE A 82 -0.09 -1.32 -2.46
CA ILE A 82 1.28 -1.81 -2.25
C ILE A 82 1.33 -2.72 -1.02
N ASN A 83 0.72 -2.28 0.07
CA ASN A 83 0.68 -2.98 1.35
C ASN A 83 0.00 -4.34 1.23
N SER A 84 -1.17 -4.42 0.61
CA SER A 84 -1.87 -5.69 0.37
C SER A 84 -1.06 -6.64 -0.51
N SER A 85 -0.41 -6.13 -1.57
CA SER A 85 0.49 -6.92 -2.41
C SER A 85 1.72 -7.45 -1.64
N LEU A 86 2.32 -6.59 -0.81
CA LEU A 86 3.44 -6.95 0.06
C LEU A 86 3.04 -8.07 1.03
N VAL A 87 1.94 -7.88 1.76
CA VAL A 87 1.46 -8.86 2.74
C VAL A 87 1.16 -10.20 2.06
N LYS A 88 0.46 -10.17 0.91
CA LYS A 88 0.19 -11.37 0.13
C LYS A 88 1.49 -12.12 -0.21
N ARG A 89 2.49 -11.42 -0.75
CA ARG A 89 3.80 -12.01 -1.07
C ARG A 89 4.50 -12.59 0.16
N LEU A 90 4.51 -11.88 1.28
CA LEU A 90 5.15 -12.35 2.52
C LEU A 90 4.46 -13.59 3.08
N ARG A 91 3.11 -13.64 3.04
CA ARG A 91 2.33 -14.82 3.43
C ARG A 91 2.56 -16.01 2.51
N GLU A 92 2.64 -15.79 1.19
CA GLU A 92 2.99 -16.85 0.22
C GLU A 92 4.38 -17.43 0.49
N LEU A 93 5.36 -16.57 0.79
CA LEU A 93 6.69 -16.98 1.22
C LEU A 93 6.68 -17.74 2.55
N GLY A 94 5.88 -17.29 3.51
CA GLY A 94 5.68 -17.98 4.78
C GLY A 94 5.13 -19.39 4.57
N LYS A 95 4.04 -19.50 3.80
CA LYS A 95 3.42 -20.79 3.44
C LYS A 95 4.39 -21.73 2.74
N TYR A 96 5.15 -21.24 1.74
CA TYR A 96 6.13 -22.05 1.02
C TYR A 96 7.22 -22.61 1.94
N ASN A 97 7.69 -21.80 2.89
CA ASN A 97 8.77 -22.18 3.81
C ASN A 97 8.26 -22.77 5.15
N ASN A 98 6.95 -23.04 5.28
CA ASN A 98 6.31 -23.47 6.54
C ASN A 98 6.68 -22.58 7.74
N THR A 99 6.62 -21.26 7.57
CA THR A 99 7.02 -20.26 8.57
C THR A 99 6.06 -19.07 8.59
N ALA A 100 6.15 -18.25 9.64
CA ALA A 100 5.47 -16.96 9.74
C ALA A 100 5.85 -16.01 8.57
N PRO A 101 4.99 -15.04 8.18
CA PRO A 101 3.75 -14.66 8.85
C PRO A 101 2.57 -15.57 8.50
N THR A 102 1.91 -16.11 9.53
CA THR A 102 0.70 -16.93 9.43
C THR A 102 -0.55 -16.10 9.67
N GLU A 103 -1.73 -16.72 9.59
CA GLU A 103 -3.02 -16.07 9.84
C GLU A 103 -3.15 -15.54 11.28
N ASN A 104 -2.24 -15.94 12.19
CA ASN A 104 -2.18 -15.43 13.57
C ASN A 104 -1.75 -13.95 13.65
N THR A 105 -1.07 -13.43 12.63
CA THR A 105 -0.64 -12.03 12.57
C THR A 105 -1.54 -11.25 11.59
N SER A 106 -2.08 -10.10 12.00
CA SER A 106 -2.91 -9.27 11.10
C SER A 106 -2.09 -8.63 9.98
N ASP A 107 -2.73 -8.26 8.87
CA ASP A 107 -2.05 -7.62 7.73
C ASP A 107 -1.36 -6.31 8.13
N GLU A 108 -2.01 -5.51 8.98
CA GLU A 108 -1.45 -4.28 9.53
C GLU A 108 -0.19 -4.56 10.33
N LYS A 109 -0.21 -5.60 11.18
CA LYS A 109 0.95 -5.97 11.99
C LYS A 109 2.09 -6.55 11.13
N VAL A 110 1.77 -7.26 10.04
CA VAL A 110 2.76 -7.70 9.06
C VAL A 110 3.49 -6.49 8.45
N ILE A 111 2.75 -5.45 8.05
CA ILE A 111 3.32 -4.22 7.48
C ILE A 111 4.16 -3.48 8.52
N GLU A 112 3.66 -3.37 9.74
CA GLU A 112 4.33 -2.72 10.86
C GLU A 112 5.70 -3.35 11.14
N ILE A 113 5.73 -4.67 11.36
CA ILE A 113 6.97 -5.41 11.61
C ILE A 113 7.90 -5.31 10.40
N TYR A 114 7.42 -5.54 9.18
CA TYR A 114 8.25 -5.44 7.98
C TYR A 114 8.93 -4.07 7.86
N THR A 115 8.16 -3.00 8.07
CA THR A 115 8.63 -1.61 7.98
C THR A 115 9.64 -1.31 9.08
N LEU A 116 9.36 -1.72 10.32
CA LEU A 116 10.27 -1.56 11.45
C LEU A 116 11.62 -2.22 11.18
N ILE A 117 11.61 -3.50 10.76
CA ILE A 117 12.83 -4.26 10.52
C ILE A 117 13.62 -3.65 9.35
N CYS A 118 12.96 -3.42 8.22
CA CYS A 118 13.62 -2.89 7.03
C CYS A 118 14.20 -1.48 7.25
N SER A 119 13.46 -0.60 7.94
CA SER A 119 13.94 0.76 8.25
C SER A 119 15.12 0.74 9.23
N SER A 120 15.06 -0.10 10.27
CA SER A 120 16.11 -0.21 11.27
C SER A 120 17.43 -0.71 10.68
N PHE A 121 17.39 -1.78 9.88
CA PHE A 121 18.59 -2.31 9.23
C PHE A 121 19.16 -1.36 8.16
N ARG A 122 18.30 -0.65 7.41
CA ARG A 122 18.76 0.40 6.48
C ARG A 122 19.43 1.55 7.21
N LYS A 123 18.94 1.92 8.40
CA LYS A 123 19.59 2.96 9.21
C LYS A 123 20.96 2.50 9.67
N ALA A 124 21.06 1.30 10.23
CA ALA A 124 22.33 0.73 10.66
C ALA A 124 23.31 0.55 9.49
N SER A 125 22.84 0.16 8.30
CA SER A 125 23.73 -0.02 7.14
C SER A 125 24.31 1.32 6.67
N LYS A 126 23.52 2.40 6.72
CA LYS A 126 24.03 3.75 6.46
C LYS A 126 25.10 4.17 7.46
N GLU A 127 24.92 3.85 8.75
CA GLU A 127 25.94 4.11 9.78
C GLU A 127 27.24 3.36 9.50
N LYS A 128 27.15 2.14 8.97
CA LYS A 128 28.29 1.31 8.55
C LYS A 128 28.82 1.64 7.13
N GLN A 129 28.19 2.59 6.43
CA GLN A 129 28.47 2.92 5.01
C GLN A 129 28.35 1.72 4.06
N GLU A 130 27.44 0.80 4.37
CA GLU A 130 27.12 -0.38 3.58
C GLU A 130 25.69 -0.33 3.04
N GLN A 131 25.45 -1.04 1.93
CA GLN A 131 24.12 -1.26 1.38
C GLN A 131 23.69 -2.72 1.57
N ILE A 132 22.62 -2.94 2.34
CA ILE A 132 22.02 -4.26 2.46
C ILE A 132 21.07 -4.49 1.26
N PRO A 133 21.27 -5.56 0.46
CA PRO A 133 20.37 -5.89 -0.63
C PRO A 133 18.92 -6.11 -0.17
N ALA A 134 17.95 -5.76 -1.02
CA ALA A 134 16.53 -5.90 -0.68
C ALA A 134 16.11 -7.34 -0.36
N ASN A 135 16.70 -8.33 -1.03
CA ASN A 135 16.43 -9.75 -0.74
C ASN A 135 16.87 -10.14 0.66
N ASN A 136 18.01 -9.62 1.13
CA ASN A 136 18.50 -9.88 2.48
C ASN A 136 17.58 -9.23 3.52
N LEU A 137 17.10 -8.00 3.26
CA LEU A 137 16.11 -7.34 4.12
C LEU A 137 14.81 -8.16 4.23
N ASN A 138 14.34 -8.75 3.12
CA ASN A 138 13.19 -9.66 3.15
C ASN A 138 13.47 -10.89 4.01
N THR A 139 14.66 -11.51 3.87
CA THR A 139 15.08 -12.66 4.70
C THR A 139 15.07 -12.31 6.19
N ILE A 140 15.60 -11.14 6.54
CA ILE A 140 15.64 -10.67 7.93
C ILE A 140 14.21 -10.48 8.42
N ALA A 141 13.35 -9.76 7.68
CA ALA A 141 11.96 -9.56 8.05
C ALA A 141 11.20 -10.89 8.26
N MET A 142 11.40 -11.88 7.39
CA MET A 142 10.79 -13.21 7.53
C MET A 142 11.17 -13.90 8.85
N LYS A 143 12.42 -13.77 9.29
CA LYS A 143 12.84 -14.31 10.58
C LYS A 143 12.23 -13.57 11.75
N PHE A 144 12.06 -12.26 11.64
CA PHE A 144 11.41 -11.46 12.68
C PHE A 144 9.91 -11.74 12.79
N PHE A 145 9.21 -12.09 11.71
CA PHE A 145 7.84 -12.60 11.82
C PHE A 145 7.77 -13.88 12.65
N LYS A 146 8.72 -14.80 12.45
CA LYS A 146 8.78 -16.03 13.24
C LYS A 146 9.03 -15.71 14.72
N VAL A 147 9.99 -14.84 15.01
CA VAL A 147 10.28 -14.41 16.38
C VAL A 147 9.06 -13.74 17.04
N TYR A 148 8.33 -12.91 16.30
CA TYR A 148 7.11 -12.28 16.77
C TYR A 148 6.03 -13.30 17.11
N GLU A 149 5.75 -14.26 16.21
CA GLU A 149 4.70 -15.26 16.44
C GLU A 149 5.07 -16.27 17.54
N GLU A 150 6.35 -16.61 17.72
CA GLU A 150 6.80 -17.57 18.73
C GLU A 150 7.00 -16.96 20.12
N PHE A 151 7.49 -15.71 20.21
CA PHE A 151 7.95 -15.11 21.47
C PHE A 151 7.28 -13.77 21.81
N GLY A 152 6.45 -13.24 20.91
CA GLY A 152 5.74 -11.97 21.10
C GLY A 152 6.59 -10.72 20.83
N GLU A 153 5.91 -9.58 20.89
CA GLU A 153 6.43 -8.27 20.49
C GLU A 153 7.61 -7.78 21.35
N ASP A 154 7.50 -7.89 22.67
CA ASP A 154 8.54 -7.44 23.60
C ASP A 154 9.88 -8.16 23.36
N PHE A 155 9.81 -9.47 23.11
CA PHE A 155 11.00 -10.25 22.79
C PHE A 155 11.54 -9.89 21.41
N MET A 156 10.68 -9.73 20.41
CA MET A 156 11.07 -9.31 19.06
C MET A 156 11.85 -7.99 19.09
N HIS A 157 11.43 -6.99 19.86
CA HIS A 157 12.15 -5.72 19.99
C HIS A 157 13.52 -5.86 20.66
N LYS A 158 13.61 -6.68 21.71
CA LYS A 158 14.90 -6.99 22.36
C LYS A 158 15.84 -7.71 21.39
N HIS A 159 15.32 -8.67 20.63
CA HIS A 159 16.06 -9.40 19.62
C HIS A 159 16.51 -8.47 18.48
N LEU A 160 15.67 -7.54 18.02
CA LEU A 160 16.01 -6.55 17.01
C LEU A 160 17.21 -5.70 17.45
N LYS A 161 17.18 -5.19 18.69
CA LYS A 161 18.31 -4.42 19.23
C LYS A 161 19.60 -5.24 19.22
N TYR A 162 19.53 -6.49 19.69
CA TYR A 162 20.68 -7.40 19.67
C TYR A 162 21.22 -7.64 18.26
N GLU A 163 20.36 -7.89 17.27
CA GLU A 163 20.77 -8.13 15.89
C GLU A 163 21.39 -6.89 15.23
N LEU A 164 20.87 -5.70 15.51
CA LEU A 164 21.43 -4.44 15.03
C LEU A 164 22.80 -4.16 15.62
N ASP A 165 22.97 -4.32 16.93
CA ASP A 165 24.25 -4.15 17.63
C ASP A 165 25.30 -5.13 17.08
N LYS A 166 24.88 -6.37 16.79
CA LYS A 166 25.74 -7.37 16.18
C LYS A 166 26.10 -7.01 14.74
N TYR A 167 25.13 -6.56 13.94
CA TYR A 167 25.38 -6.13 12.57
C TYR A 167 26.39 -4.98 12.49
N LEU A 168 26.27 -3.98 13.37
CA LEU A 168 27.20 -2.85 13.41
C LEU A 168 28.63 -3.30 13.71
N LYS A 169 28.82 -4.29 14.60
CA LYS A 169 30.14 -4.82 14.97
C LYS A 169 30.71 -5.80 13.94
N GLU A 170 29.93 -6.80 13.56
CA GLU A 170 30.40 -8.01 12.84
C GLU A 170 29.95 -8.03 11.36
N GLY A 171 29.04 -7.15 10.97
CA GLY A 171 28.43 -7.18 9.64
C GLY A 171 27.24 -8.15 9.57
N LEU A 172 26.70 -8.32 8.37
CA LEU A 172 25.47 -9.09 8.19
C LEU A 172 25.74 -10.59 8.36
N ARG A 173 24.94 -11.28 9.18
CA ARG A 173 25.08 -12.73 9.36
C ARG A 173 24.94 -13.48 8.04
N LEU A 174 25.72 -14.55 7.87
CA LEU A 174 25.65 -15.44 6.71
C LEU A 174 24.22 -15.93 6.42
N GLU A 175 23.47 -16.22 7.47
CA GLU A 175 22.09 -16.68 7.36
C GLU A 175 21.11 -15.62 6.82
N TYR A 176 21.46 -14.33 6.87
CA TYR A 176 20.70 -13.23 6.25
C TYR A 176 21.18 -12.94 4.83
N GLN A 177 22.43 -13.31 4.52
CA GLN A 177 23.02 -13.13 3.19
C GLN A 177 22.51 -14.11 2.14
N LYS A 178 22.04 -15.29 2.55
CA LYS A 178 21.59 -16.34 1.63
C LYS A 178 20.39 -15.93 0.75
N GLY A 179 19.69 -14.85 1.09
CA GLY A 179 18.44 -14.47 0.44
C GLY A 179 17.35 -15.54 0.64
N ILE A 180 16.08 -15.15 0.52
CA ILE A 180 15.03 -16.14 0.26
C ILE A 180 15.12 -16.39 -1.24
N SER A 181 15.60 -17.58 -1.66
CA SER A 181 15.50 -18.00 -3.06
C SER A 181 14.01 -17.99 -3.40
N LEU A 182 13.66 -17.17 -4.39
CA LEU A 182 12.32 -17.08 -4.94
C LEU A 182 12.21 -17.80 -6.29
N PHE A 183 13.26 -18.52 -6.68
CA PHE A 183 13.40 -19.30 -7.91
C PHE A 183 14.42 -20.41 -7.67
#